data_AF-A0AAW0WYW1-F1
#
_entry.id   AF-A0AAW0WYW1-F1
#
_cell.length_a   1.000
_cell.length_b   1.000
_cell.length_c   1.000
_cell.angle_alpha   90.00
_cell.angle_beta   90.00
_cell.angle_gamma   90.00
#
_symmetry.space_group_name_H-M   'P 1'
#
loop_
_entity.id
_entity.type
_entity.pdbx_description
1 polymer ?
#
loop_
_entity_poly.entity_id
_entity_poly.type
_entity_poly.pdbx_seq_one_letter_code
_entity_poly.pdbx_strand_id
1 'polypeptide(L)'
;KPEAPGNCTVGGRTRTSVRVKCVAGGSGGLLQRFLLQARQHDGHHLLNLTASSPAFLVEGLQAGRKYDLIITAYNEKGSSVPAHVTVSSTGANGSVYQPH
;
A
#
# COMPACT_ATOMS: atom_id res chain seq x y z
N LYS A 1 -6.37 5.86 19.75
CA LYS A 1 -6.35 5.56 18.30
C LYS A 1 -4.99 4.96 17.94
N PRO A 2 -4.88 4.08 16.94
CA PRO A 2 -3.61 3.45 16.58
C PRO A 2 -2.65 4.47 15.95
N GLU A 3 -1.37 4.16 15.99
CA GLU A 3 -0.34 4.90 15.27
C GLU A 3 -0.29 4.49 13.80
N ALA A 4 0.26 5.36 12.96
CA ALA A 4 0.37 5.08 11.53
C ALA A 4 1.34 3.91 11.29
N PRO A 5 1.06 3.05 10.28
CA PRO A 5 2.06 2.10 9.82
C PRO A 5 3.28 2.84 9.23
N GLY A 6 4.47 2.29 9.41
CA GLY A 6 5.74 2.89 8.98
C GLY A 6 6.64 1.91 8.25
N ASN A 7 7.81 2.35 7.81
CA ASN A 7 8.84 1.50 7.18
C ASN A 7 8.27 0.61 6.06
N CYS A 8 7.46 1.21 5.18
CA CYS A 8 6.83 0.50 4.08
C CYS A 8 7.85 0.09 3.02
N THR A 9 7.82 -1.19 2.66
CA THR A 9 8.61 -1.80 1.60
C THR A 9 7.70 -2.21 0.46
N VAL A 10 8.21 -2.11 -0.76
CA VAL A 10 7.45 -2.45 -1.96
C VAL A 10 8.23 -3.48 -2.77
N GLY A 11 7.57 -4.57 -3.14
CA GLY A 11 8.20 -5.69 -3.84
C GLY A 11 7.22 -6.42 -4.75
N GLY A 12 7.69 -7.49 -5.40
CA GLY A 12 6.85 -8.34 -6.27
C GLY A 12 6.08 -7.53 -7.32
N ARG A 13 6.72 -6.52 -7.91
CA ARG A 13 6.09 -5.58 -8.84
C ARG A 13 5.94 -6.23 -10.21
N THR A 14 4.77 -6.09 -10.80
CA THR A 14 4.47 -6.53 -12.16
C THR A 14 3.80 -5.40 -12.94
N ARG A 15 3.33 -5.70 -14.15
CA ARG A 15 2.57 -4.76 -14.98
C ARG A 15 1.19 -4.45 -14.41
N THR A 16 0.64 -5.40 -13.66
CA THR A 16 -0.74 -5.37 -13.17
C THR A 16 -0.86 -5.47 -11.66
N SER A 17 0.25 -5.65 -10.95
CA SER A 17 0.24 -5.83 -9.50
C SER A 17 1.48 -5.31 -8.80
N VAL A 18 1.34 -5.04 -7.50
CA VAL A 18 2.44 -4.68 -6.60
C VAL A 18 2.15 -5.16 -5.19
N ARG A 19 3.17 -5.63 -4.48
CA ARG A 19 3.08 -5.96 -3.06
C ARG A 19 3.66 -4.83 -2.22
N VAL A 20 2.91 -4.38 -1.23
CA VAL A 20 3.38 -3.42 -0.22
C VAL A 20 3.26 -4.04 1.17
N LYS A 21 4.30 -3.87 1.98
CA LYS A 21 4.34 -4.33 3.36
C LYS A 21 4.94 -3.25 4.24
N CYS A 22 4.19 -2.81 5.25
CA CYS A 22 4.67 -1.88 6.26
C CYS A 22 4.86 -2.58 7.60
N VAL A 23 5.49 -1.87 8.54
CA VAL A 23 5.52 -2.22 9.96
C VAL A 23 4.30 -1.59 10.62
N ALA A 24 3.58 -2.37 11.43
CA ALA A 24 2.44 -1.87 12.19
C ALA A 24 2.91 -0.89 13.27
N GLY A 25 2.23 0.24 13.42
CA GLY A 25 2.43 1.16 14.55
C GLY A 25 1.81 0.63 15.84
N GLY A 26 2.03 1.34 16.95
CA GLY A 26 1.43 1.01 18.24
C GLY A 26 -0.11 1.01 18.18
N SER A 27 -0.73 -0.05 18.71
CA SER A 27 -2.19 -0.18 18.76
C SER A 27 -2.81 0.25 20.09
N GLY A 28 -1.98 0.55 21.10
CA GLY A 28 -2.41 0.77 22.48
C GLY A 28 -2.98 -0.50 23.14
N GLY A 29 -2.56 -1.68 22.70
CA GLY A 29 -3.01 -2.97 23.24
C GLY A 29 -4.32 -3.49 22.63
N LEU A 30 -4.92 -2.76 21.70
CA LEU A 30 -6.16 -3.20 21.02
C LEU A 30 -5.85 -3.90 19.69
N LEU A 31 -6.80 -4.71 19.23
CA LEU A 31 -6.77 -5.25 17.88
C LEU A 31 -6.89 -4.09 16.87
N GLN A 32 -5.95 -4.00 15.94
CA GLN A 32 -6.01 -3.05 14.84
C GLN A 32 -6.15 -3.76 13.50
N ARG A 33 -6.84 -3.12 12.57
CA ARG A 33 -6.96 -3.53 11.17
C ARG A 33 -6.38 -2.42 10.30
N PHE A 34 -6.15 -2.74 9.04
CA PHE A 34 -5.49 -1.83 8.11
C PHE A 34 -6.33 -1.71 6.84
N LEU A 35 -6.51 -0.47 6.39
CA LEU A 35 -7.15 -0.13 5.14
C LEU A 35 -6.09 0.42 4.19
N LEU A 36 -6.01 -0.11 2.98
CA LEU A 36 -5.27 0.47 1.88
C LEU A 36 -6.25 1.02 0.86
N GLN A 37 -6.09 2.29 0.50
CA GLN A 37 -6.80 2.92 -0.61
C GLN A 37 -5.80 3.17 -1.74
N ALA A 38 -6.03 2.54 -2.89
CA ALA A 38 -5.20 2.74 -4.07
C ALA A 38 -5.89 3.72 -5.02
N ARG A 39 -5.14 4.71 -5.50
CA ARG A 39 -5.57 5.62 -6.55
C ARG A 39 -4.47 5.78 -7.58
N GLN A 40 -4.84 5.95 -8.84
CA GLN A 40 -3.92 6.42 -9.85
C GLN A 40 -3.52 7.86 -9.53
N HIS A 41 -2.28 8.21 -9.86
CA HIS A 41 -1.71 9.51 -9.48
C HIS A 41 -2.42 10.71 -10.12
N ASP A 42 -3.15 10.48 -11.22
CA ASP A 42 -4.04 11.46 -11.86
C ASP A 42 -5.39 11.63 -11.14
N GLY A 43 -5.59 10.95 -10.01
CA GLY A 43 -6.74 11.11 -9.12
C GLY A 43 -7.81 10.02 -9.24
N HIS A 44 -7.70 9.08 -10.19
CA HIS A 44 -8.70 8.03 -10.32
C HIS A 44 -8.60 7.00 -9.19
N HIS A 45 -9.62 6.88 -8.33
CA HIS A 45 -9.69 5.84 -7.31
C HIS A 45 -9.78 4.45 -7.97
N LEU A 46 -9.04 3.47 -7.45
CA LEU A 46 -9.02 2.12 -8.01
C LEU A 46 -9.75 1.13 -7.13
N LEU A 47 -9.30 1.02 -5.88
CA LEU A 47 -9.78 -0.01 -4.97
C LEU A 47 -9.44 0.31 -3.52
N ASN A 48 -10.16 -0.36 -2.63
CA ASN A 48 -9.91 -0.41 -1.20
C ASN A 48 -9.64 -1.87 -0.78
N LEU A 49 -8.60 -2.10 0.01
CA LEU A 49 -8.28 -3.41 0.59
C LEU A 49 -8.25 -3.30 2.11
N THR A 50 -8.78 -4.31 2.80
CA THR A 50 -8.66 -4.41 4.26
C THR A 50 -7.88 -5.65 4.65
N ALA A 51 -7.08 -5.54 5.71
CA ALA A 51 -6.24 -6.64 6.19
C ALA A 51 -6.05 -6.57 7.71
N SER A 52 -5.73 -7.70 8.35
CA SER A 52 -5.35 -7.78 9.77
C SER A 52 -3.88 -7.38 10.02
N SER A 53 -3.07 -7.30 8.96
CA SER A 53 -1.69 -6.82 8.99
C SER A 53 -1.48 -5.82 7.84
N PRO A 54 -0.52 -4.87 7.93
CA PRO A 54 -0.31 -3.86 6.89
C PRO A 54 0.50 -4.43 5.71
N ALA A 55 0.03 -5.54 5.14
CA ALA A 55 0.59 -6.21 3.98
C ALA A 55 -0.51 -6.43 2.95
N PHE A 56 -0.30 -5.91 1.74
CA PHE A 56 -1.31 -5.87 0.69
C PHE A 56 -0.72 -6.28 -0.66
N LEU A 57 -1.52 -7.00 -1.44
CA LEU A 57 -1.31 -7.20 -2.88
C LEU A 57 -2.32 -6.31 -3.60
N VAL A 58 -1.82 -5.28 -4.28
CA VAL A 58 -2.66 -4.40 -5.11
C VAL A 58 -2.61 -4.95 -6.53
N GLU A 59 -3.76 -5.28 -7.09
CA GLU A 59 -3.92 -5.85 -8.44
C GLU A 59 -4.75 -4.94 -9.34
N GLY A 60 -4.88 -5.27 -10.62
CA GLY A 60 -5.63 -4.47 -11.58
C GLY A 60 -4.94 -3.18 -12.03
N LEU A 61 -3.62 -3.08 -11.84
CA LEU A 61 -2.84 -1.93 -12.30
C LEU A 61 -2.70 -1.93 -13.83
N GLN A 62 -2.55 -0.74 -14.41
CA GLN A 62 -2.15 -0.55 -15.79
C GLN A 62 -0.62 -0.45 -15.86
N ALA A 63 -0.01 -1.01 -16.90
CA ALA A 63 1.45 -1.00 -17.08
C ALA A 63 2.02 0.43 -17.20
N GLY A 64 3.18 0.67 -16.58
CA GLY A 64 3.89 1.95 -16.65
C GLY A 64 3.19 3.15 -15.99
N ARG A 65 2.16 2.91 -15.16
CA ARG A 65 1.43 3.97 -14.44
C ARG A 65 1.93 4.13 -13.01
N LYS A 66 1.72 5.33 -12.46
CA LYS A 66 1.99 5.68 -11.06
C LYS A 66 0.70 5.66 -10.25
N TYR A 67 0.81 5.19 -9.02
CA TYR A 67 -0.29 5.02 -8.08
C TYR A 67 0.13 5.52 -6.71
N ASP A 68 -0.79 6.17 -6.02
CA ASP A 68 -0.64 6.53 -4.61
C ASP A 68 -1.43 5.52 -3.77
N LEU A 69 -0.75 4.95 -2.79
CA LEU A 69 -1.32 4.04 -1.80
C LEU A 69 -1.41 4.77 -0.48
N ILE A 70 -2.63 4.89 0.05
CA ILE A 70 -2.92 5.51 1.34
C ILE A 70 -3.26 4.39 2.32
N ILE A 71 -2.43 4.19 3.34
CA ILE A 71 -2.57 3.08 4.28
C ILE A 71 -2.88 3.64 5.68
N THR A 72 -4.00 3.21 6.24
CA THR A 72 -4.51 3.69 7.53
C THR A 72 -4.73 2.51 8.47
N ALA A 73 -4.20 2.60 9.69
CA ALA A 73 -4.55 1.69 10.76
C ALA A 73 -5.82 2.16 11.46
N TYR A 74 -6.69 1.25 11.86
CA TYR A 74 -7.92 1.59 12.57
C TYR A 74 -8.29 0.53 13.61
N ASN A 75 -8.87 0.98 14.71
CA ASN A 75 -9.47 0.15 15.75
C ASN A 75 -10.68 0.86 16.38
N GLU A 76 -11.25 0.31 17.44
CA GLU A 76 -12.42 0.88 18.14
C GLU A 76 -12.18 2.29 18.72
N LYS A 77 -10.92 2.71 18.88
CA LYS A 77 -10.55 4.07 19.32
C LYS A 77 -10.37 5.05 18.16
N GLY A 78 -10.64 4.64 16.92
CA GLY A 78 -10.55 5.45 15.70
C GLY A 78 -9.41 5.06 14.77
N SER A 79 -9.09 5.96 13.83
CA SER A 79 -8.09 5.75 12.78
C SER A 79 -6.79 6.51 13.06
N SER A 80 -5.67 5.96 12.59
CA SER A 80 -4.38 6.64 12.56
C SER A 80 -4.37 7.79 11.54
N VAL A 81 -3.30 8.59 11.55
CA VAL A 81 -2.94 9.35 10.34
C VAL A 81 -2.52 8.38 9.23
N PRO A 82 -2.70 8.73 7.94
CA PRO A 82 -2.34 7.85 6.84
C PRO A 82 -0.83 7.79 6.60
N ALA A 83 -0.35 6.63 6.20
CA ALA A 83 0.95 6.46 5.54
C ALA A 83 0.77 6.53 4.02
N HIS A 84 1.66 7.25 3.35
CA HIS A 84 1.62 7.44 1.90
C HIS A 84 2.78 6.69 1.24
N VAL A 85 2.46 5.87 0.24
CA VAL A 85 3.44 5.15 -0.56
C VAL A 85 3.11 5.34 -2.04
N THR A 86 4.03 5.91 -2.81
CA THR A 86 3.89 6.01 -4.26
C THR A 86 4.56 4.82 -4.93
N VAL A 87 3.85 4.19 -5.87
CA VAL A 87 4.28 2.98 -6.57
C VAL A 87 4.09 3.14 -8.07
N SER A 88 5.01 2.61 -8.87
CA SER A 88 4.82 2.37 -10.31
C SER A 88 4.69 0.89 -10.61
N SER A 89 3.80 0.54 -11.54
CA SER A 89 3.80 -0.77 -12.19
C SER A 89 4.94 -0.86 -13.20
N THR A 90 5.42 -2.07 -13.49
CA THR A 90 6.46 -2.24 -14.51
C THR A 90 5.93 -1.86 -15.89
N GLY A 91 6.80 -1.34 -16.76
CA GLY A 91 6.45 -1.02 -18.14
C GLY A 91 6.05 -2.24 -18.97
N ALA A 92 5.49 -1.98 -20.15
CA ALA A 92 5.11 -3.01 -21.13
C ALA A 92 6.31 -3.72 -21.79
N ASN A 93 7.55 -3.33 -21.46
CA ASN A 93 8.77 -4.07 -21.76
C ASN A 93 9.45 -4.40 -20.44
N GLY A 94 9.45 -5.67 -20.08
CA GLY A 94 10.07 -6.14 -18.85
C GLY A 94 11.58 -6.16 -19.01
N SER A 95 12.26 -5.07 -18.68
CA SER A 95 13.67 -5.13 -18.32
C SER A 95 13.77 -5.36 -16.81
N VAL A 96 13.79 -6.64 -16.43
CA VAL A 96 14.44 -7.06 -15.20
C VAL A 96 15.94 -6.80 -15.40
N TYR A 97 16.45 -5.70 -14.86
CA TYR A 97 17.84 -5.62 -14.42
C TYR A 97 18.02 -4.41 -13.49
N GLN A 98 18.51 -4.65 -12.27
CA GLN A 98 19.69 -3.98 -11.73
C GLN A 98 19.97 -4.45 -10.30
N PRO A 99 20.99 -5.31 -10.10
CA PRO A 99 21.92 -5.14 -9.00
C PRO A 99 23.05 -4.19 -9.42
N HIS A 100 23.37 -3.23 -8.57
CA HIS A 100 24.71 -2.69 -8.41
C HIS A 100 25.06 -2.80 -6.93
#